data_AF-A0A7S2E350-F1
#
_entry.id   AF-A0A7S2E350-F1
#
_cell.length_a   1.000
_cell.length_b   1.000
_cell.length_c   1.000
_cell.angle_alpha   90.00
_cell.angle_beta   90.00
_cell.angle_gamma   90.00
#
_symmetry.space_group_name_H-M   'P 1'
#
loop_
_entity.id
_entity.type
_entity.pdbx_description
1 polymer ?
#
loop_
_entity_poly.entity_id
_entity_poly.type
_entity_poly.pdbx_seq_one_letter_code
_entity_poly.pdbx_strand_id
1 'polypeptide(L)'
;WLNNWWARNRLAPIITEEDEQQERQQLPPHDLNRARADIVGSSSASGDELSVGEMRRLIADARSEVVKLTLVEKVELVEAISKSSGFYDDVWVLRFLQADNFDVVAAAKRMASYWRKRVKYLGREKAFLPLTIKNAFSEEEIYVLKMGYARILPNTDLFGRTVIITEPGRVMGKIYDN
;
A
#
# COMPACT_ATOMS: atom_id res chain seq x y z
N TRP A 1 23.81 35.39 33.76
CA TRP A 1 23.97 35.18 32.31
C TRP A 1 23.88 33.70 31.92
N LEU A 2 22.76 33.03 32.23
CA LEU A 2 22.38 31.77 31.61
C LEU A 2 20.89 31.85 31.30
N ASN A 3 20.60 31.98 30.00
CA ASN A 3 19.31 32.35 29.44
C ASN A 3 18.31 31.19 29.51
N ASN A 4 17.08 31.54 29.89
CA ASN A 4 15.83 30.80 29.73
C ASN A 4 15.45 30.62 28.24
N TRP A 5 16.31 30.00 27.44
CA TRP A 5 16.04 29.75 26.02
C TRP A 5 15.00 28.62 25.83
N TRP A 6 15.00 27.63 26.72
CA TRP A 6 14.11 26.46 26.68
C TRP A 6 12.69 26.72 27.17
N ALA A 7 12.43 27.83 27.87
CA ALA A 7 11.09 28.15 28.40
C ALA A 7 10.15 28.83 27.40
N ARG A 8 10.66 29.33 26.25
CA ARG A 8 9.89 30.14 25.30
C ARG A 8 9.30 29.40 24.10
N ASN A 9 9.70 28.17 23.81
CA ASN A 9 9.24 27.41 22.63
C ASN A 9 8.47 26.15 23.03
N ARG A 10 7.30 26.31 23.64
CA ARG A 10 6.38 25.18 23.97
C ARG A 10 5.25 24.95 22.97
N LEU A 11 5.19 25.72 21.89
CA LEU A 11 4.21 25.51 20.84
C LEU A 11 5.00 25.13 19.60
N ALA A 12 4.75 23.94 19.07
CA ALA A 12 5.18 23.61 17.72
C ALA A 12 4.72 24.76 16.81
N PRO A 13 5.57 25.23 15.88
CA PRO A 13 5.17 26.29 14.96
C PRO A 13 3.84 25.88 14.31
N ILE A 14 2.83 26.72 14.51
CA ILE A 14 1.53 26.54 13.87
C ILE A 14 1.75 27.02 12.45
N ILE A 15 1.84 26.08 11.52
CA ILE A 15 1.84 26.39 10.09
C ILE A 15 0.47 27.00 9.80
N THR A 16 0.46 28.26 9.39
CA THR A 16 -0.75 28.97 9.00
C THR A 16 -1.05 28.74 7.51
N GLU A 17 -2.28 29.01 7.07
CA GLU A 17 -2.61 28.97 5.64
C GLU A 17 -1.74 29.94 4.83
N GLU A 18 -1.32 31.06 5.43
CA GLU A 18 -0.43 32.04 4.79
C GLU A 18 0.97 31.45 4.56
N ASP A 19 1.50 30.72 5.54
CA ASP A 19 2.79 30.02 5.42
C ASP A 19 2.75 28.99 4.28
N GLU A 20 1.67 28.20 4.19
CA GLU A 20 1.49 27.22 3.10
C GLU A 20 1.36 27.91 1.73
N GLN A 21 0.63 29.03 1.64
CA GLN A 21 0.48 29.76 0.39
C GLN A 21 1.81 30.37 -0.06
N GLN A 22 2.59 30.90 0.89
CA GLN A 22 3.89 31.49 0.62
C GLN A 22 4.90 30.42 0.15
N GLU A 23 4.92 29.24 0.77
CA GLU A 23 5.74 28.12 0.32
C GLU A 23 5.35 27.63 -1.08
N ARG A 24 4.05 27.52 -1.37
CA ARG A 24 3.55 27.16 -2.71
C ARG A 24 3.95 28.17 -3.79
N GLN A 25 4.02 29.45 -3.46
CA GLN A 25 4.45 30.50 -4.40
C GLN A 25 5.96 30.52 -4.63
N GLN A 26 6.75 30.00 -3.69
CA GLN A 26 8.21 29.94 -3.79
C GLN A 26 8.71 28.64 -4.44
N LEU A 27 7.87 27.61 -4.53
CA LEU A 27 8.23 26.36 -5.18
C LEU A 27 8.47 26.56 -6.70
N PRO A 28 9.63 26.13 -7.22
CA PRO A 28 9.87 26.12 -8.66
C PRO A 28 8.78 25.33 -9.39
N PRO A 29 8.38 25.74 -10.61
CA PRO A 29 7.34 25.03 -11.37
C PRO A 29 7.60 23.53 -11.57
N HIS A 30 8.87 23.12 -11.65
CA HIS A 30 9.25 21.71 -11.81
C HIS A 30 9.03 20.89 -10.52
N ASP A 31 9.26 21.47 -9.34
CA ASP A 31 9.03 20.83 -8.05
C ASP A 31 7.54 20.75 -7.72
N LEU A 32 6.75 21.76 -8.11
CA LEU A 32 5.29 21.72 -8.02
C LEU A 32 4.70 20.59 -8.86
N ASN A 33 5.21 20.37 -10.07
CA ASN A 33 4.77 19.27 -10.93
C ASN A 33 5.18 17.91 -10.39
N ARG A 34 6.37 17.80 -9.77
CA ARG A 34 6.86 16.57 -9.16
C ARG A 34 6.10 16.23 -7.87
N ALA A 35 5.93 17.20 -6.97
CA ALA A 35 5.13 17.07 -5.76
C ALA A 35 3.68 16.74 -6.11
N ARG A 36 3.12 17.36 -7.16
CA ARG A 36 1.83 16.94 -7.71
C ARG A 36 1.90 15.48 -8.17
N ALA A 37 2.80 15.09 -9.06
CA ALA A 37 2.91 13.71 -9.56
C ALA A 37 3.05 12.67 -8.43
N ASP A 38 3.83 12.98 -7.41
CA ASP A 38 4.05 12.12 -6.22
C ASP A 38 2.80 12.05 -5.34
N ILE A 39 2.14 13.19 -5.07
CA ILE A 39 0.88 13.24 -4.31
C ILE A 39 -0.22 12.52 -5.09
N VAL A 40 -0.34 12.77 -6.39
CA VAL A 40 -1.42 12.27 -7.25
C VAL A 40 -1.18 10.85 -7.75
N GLY A 41 0.01 10.28 -7.49
CA GLY A 41 0.36 8.93 -7.93
C GLY A 41 0.15 8.76 -9.43
N SER A 42 0.34 9.84 -10.20
CA SER A 42 0.23 9.79 -11.65
C SER A 42 1.45 9.06 -12.16
N SER A 43 1.35 7.73 -12.22
CA SER A 43 1.95 7.01 -13.32
C SER A 43 1.51 7.74 -14.60
N SER A 44 2.48 8.09 -15.44
CA SER A 44 2.33 8.82 -16.69
C SER A 44 1.55 8.05 -17.76
N ALA A 45 0.54 7.26 -17.37
CA ALA A 45 -0.35 6.55 -18.26
C ALA A 45 -1.37 7.55 -18.83
N SER A 46 -0.93 8.33 -19.81
CA SER A 46 -1.81 8.88 -20.83
C SER A 46 -2.48 7.72 -21.56
N GLY A 47 -3.64 7.30 -21.06
CA GLY A 47 -4.89 7.39 -21.82
C GLY A 47 -5.19 6.43 -22.96
N ASP A 48 -4.51 5.29 -23.11
CA ASP A 48 -5.06 4.18 -23.90
C ASP A 48 -5.61 3.10 -22.96
N GLU A 49 -6.94 3.05 -22.83
CA GLU A 49 -7.60 1.92 -22.17
C GLU A 49 -7.27 0.64 -22.95
N LEU A 50 -6.60 -0.30 -22.29
CA LEU A 50 -6.30 -1.60 -22.88
C LEU A 50 -7.62 -2.29 -23.29
N SER A 51 -7.64 -2.82 -24.51
CA SER A 51 -8.75 -3.65 -24.94
C SER A 51 -8.87 -4.92 -24.10
N VAL A 52 -10.08 -5.50 -24.03
CA VAL A 52 -10.30 -6.79 -23.34
C VAL A 52 -9.41 -7.89 -23.91
N GLY A 53 -9.11 -7.85 -25.21
CA GLY A 53 -8.20 -8.79 -25.86
C GLY A 53 -6.76 -8.66 -25.35
N GLU A 54 -6.25 -7.43 -25.22
CA GLU A 54 -4.91 -7.17 -24.71
C GLU A 54 -4.78 -7.54 -23.23
N MET A 55 -5.80 -7.23 -22.41
CA MET A 55 -5.82 -7.65 -21.00
C MET A 55 -5.74 -9.17 -20.87
N ARG A 56 -6.52 -9.92 -21.66
CA ARG A 56 -6.45 -11.39 -21.66
C ARG A 56 -5.08 -11.93 -22.08
N ARG A 57 -4.46 -11.32 -23.09
CA ARG A 57 -3.09 -11.69 -23.52
C ARG A 57 -2.09 -11.45 -22.40
N LEU A 58 -2.08 -10.26 -21.79
CA LEU A 58 -1.17 -9.92 -20.70
C LEU A 58 -1.33 -10.82 -19.47
N ILE A 59 -2.56 -11.19 -19.13
CA ILE A 59 -2.83 -12.16 -18.06
C ILE A 59 -2.23 -13.53 -18.40
N ALA A 60 -2.43 -14.00 -19.63
CA ALA A 60 -1.87 -15.27 -20.08
C ALA A 60 -0.33 -15.25 -20.07
N ASP A 61 0.27 -14.16 -20.54
CA ASP A 61 1.73 -13.97 -20.56
C ASP A 61 2.30 -13.93 -19.14
N ALA A 62 1.70 -13.17 -18.22
CA ALA A 62 2.11 -13.13 -16.82
C ALA A 62 2.02 -14.51 -16.14
N ARG A 63 0.96 -15.28 -16.42
CA ARG A 63 0.84 -16.67 -15.94
C ARG A 63 1.95 -17.55 -16.52
N SER A 64 2.30 -17.38 -17.80
CA SER A 64 3.43 -18.10 -18.39
C SER A 64 4.77 -17.72 -17.76
N GLU A 65 4.98 -16.45 -17.39
CA GLU A 65 6.19 -16.01 -16.70
C GLU A 65 6.30 -16.60 -15.29
N VAL A 66 5.18 -16.76 -14.56
CA VAL A 66 5.16 -17.47 -13.28
C VAL A 66 5.66 -18.91 -13.41
N VAL A 67 5.35 -19.59 -14.53
CA VAL A 67 5.84 -20.96 -14.79
C VAL A 67 7.36 -20.98 -14.96
N LYS A 68 7.96 -19.92 -15.50
CA LYS A 68 9.42 -19.82 -15.72
C LYS A 68 10.20 -19.53 -14.42
N LEU A 69 9.55 -19.00 -13.39
CA LEU A 69 10.19 -18.80 -12.08
C LEU A 69 10.68 -20.12 -11.49
N THR A 70 11.81 -20.06 -10.77
CA THR A 70 12.36 -21.22 -10.07
C THR A 70 11.40 -21.72 -8.99
N LEU A 71 11.51 -23.00 -8.62
CA LEU A 71 10.65 -23.59 -7.60
C LEU A 71 10.75 -22.82 -6.27
N VAL A 72 11.96 -22.45 -5.86
CA VAL A 72 12.21 -21.67 -4.64
C VAL A 72 11.52 -20.31 -4.68
N GLU A 73 11.41 -19.69 -5.86
CA GLU A 73 10.76 -18.40 -5.98
C GLU A 73 9.24 -18.48 -5.84
N LYS A 74 8.62 -19.55 -6.35
CA LYS A 74 7.16 -19.66 -6.47
C LYS A 74 6.50 -20.68 -5.55
N VAL A 75 7.23 -21.34 -4.65
CA VAL A 75 6.68 -22.43 -3.82
C VAL A 75 5.46 -22.00 -3.01
N GLU A 76 5.49 -20.82 -2.38
CA GLU A 76 4.35 -20.31 -1.63
C GLU A 76 3.18 -19.91 -2.54
N LEU A 77 3.47 -19.43 -3.76
CA LEU A 77 2.42 -19.13 -4.73
C LEU A 77 1.72 -20.41 -5.22
N VAL A 78 2.48 -21.47 -5.48
CA VAL A 78 1.91 -22.78 -5.88
C VAL A 78 1.04 -23.34 -4.75
N GLU A 79 1.50 -23.25 -3.51
CA GLU A 79 0.72 -23.66 -2.33
C GLU A 79 -0.54 -22.80 -2.15
N ALA A 80 -0.45 -21.50 -2.42
CA ALA A 80 -1.62 -20.63 -2.38
C ALA A 80 -2.66 -21.01 -3.44
N ILE A 81 -2.22 -21.29 -4.68
CA ILE A 81 -3.11 -21.71 -5.77
C ILE A 81 -3.82 -23.02 -5.40
N SER A 82 -3.12 -23.96 -4.75
CA SER A 82 -3.73 -25.23 -4.34
C SER A 82 -4.70 -25.10 -3.16
N LYS A 83 -4.43 -24.18 -2.22
CA LYS A 83 -5.24 -24.00 -1.00
C LYS A 83 -6.39 -23.00 -1.13
N SER A 84 -6.30 -22.07 -2.08
CA SER A 84 -7.24 -20.95 -2.19
C SER A 84 -7.89 -20.90 -3.58
N SER A 85 -8.89 -21.75 -3.79
CA SER A 85 -9.73 -21.69 -5.00
C SER A 85 -10.44 -20.33 -5.04
N GLY A 86 -10.02 -19.46 -5.95
CA GLY A 86 -10.64 -18.14 -6.19
C GLY A 86 -9.72 -16.94 -5.98
N PHE A 87 -8.55 -17.08 -5.34
CA PHE A 87 -7.60 -15.96 -5.21
C PHE A 87 -6.69 -15.75 -6.43
N TYR A 88 -6.61 -16.73 -7.33
CA TYR A 88 -5.77 -16.65 -8.54
C TYR A 88 -6.61 -16.43 -9.81
N ASP A 89 -7.62 -15.57 -9.72
CA ASP A 89 -8.45 -15.19 -10.85
C ASP A 89 -7.79 -14.11 -11.73
N ASP A 90 -8.42 -13.79 -12.85
CA ASP A 90 -7.93 -12.79 -13.81
C ASP A 90 -7.82 -11.40 -13.15
N VAL A 91 -8.76 -11.06 -12.26
CA VAL A 91 -8.76 -9.78 -11.52
C VAL A 91 -7.54 -9.68 -10.62
N TRP A 92 -7.16 -10.77 -9.95
CA TRP A 92 -5.98 -10.81 -9.10
C TRP A 92 -4.71 -10.59 -9.92
N VAL A 93 -4.54 -11.29 -11.05
CA VAL A 93 -3.38 -11.11 -11.95
C VAL A 93 -3.30 -9.67 -12.45
N LEU A 94 -4.42 -9.07 -12.85
CA LEU A 94 -4.48 -7.69 -13.34
C LEU A 94 -3.98 -6.68 -12.32
N ARG A 95 -4.23 -6.87 -11.02
CA ARG A 95 -3.72 -5.97 -9.97
C ARG A 95 -2.18 -5.92 -9.94
N PHE A 96 -1.53 -7.06 -10.17
CA PHE A 96 -0.05 -7.11 -10.24
C PHE A 96 0.47 -6.48 -11.52
N LEU A 97 -0.18 -6.76 -12.65
CA LEU A 97 0.16 -6.12 -13.92
C LEU A 97 0.05 -4.60 -13.82
N GLN A 98 -1.06 -4.07 -13.29
CA GLN A 98 -1.24 -2.63 -13.08
C GLN A 98 -0.17 -2.04 -12.16
N ALA A 99 0.19 -2.75 -11.08
CA ALA A 99 1.21 -2.30 -10.13
C ALA A 99 2.63 -2.23 -10.74
N ASP A 100 2.88 -2.97 -11.82
CA ASP A 100 4.18 -3.04 -12.51
C ASP A 100 4.08 -2.48 -13.96
N ASN A 101 3.15 -1.56 -14.22
CA ASN A 101 2.96 -0.91 -15.54
C ASN A 101 2.86 -1.92 -16.71
N PHE A 102 2.17 -3.03 -16.47
CA PHE A 102 1.96 -4.14 -17.41
C PHE A 102 3.25 -4.87 -17.84
N ASP A 103 4.36 -4.72 -17.11
CA ASP A 103 5.53 -5.60 -17.25
C ASP A 103 5.20 -7.00 -16.71
N VAL A 104 5.00 -7.95 -17.62
CA VAL A 104 4.61 -9.32 -17.32
C VAL A 104 5.65 -10.07 -16.47
N VAL A 105 6.94 -9.77 -16.63
CA VAL A 105 8.02 -10.43 -15.89
C VAL A 105 8.10 -9.88 -14.47
N ALA A 106 8.01 -8.56 -14.32
CA ALA A 106 7.97 -7.91 -13.01
C ALA A 106 6.72 -8.33 -12.22
N ALA A 107 5.55 -8.35 -12.88
CA ALA A 107 4.29 -8.78 -12.28
C ALA A 107 4.37 -10.22 -11.77
N ALA A 108 4.90 -11.16 -12.57
CA ALA A 108 5.09 -12.55 -12.14
C ALA A 108 5.98 -12.68 -10.90
N LYS A 109 7.09 -11.93 -10.85
CA LYS A 109 7.96 -11.89 -9.66
C LYS A 109 7.25 -11.29 -8.45
N ARG A 110 6.43 -10.26 -8.65
CA ARG A 110 5.65 -9.62 -7.58
C ARG A 110 4.56 -10.55 -7.04
N MET A 111 3.89 -11.33 -7.90
CA MET A 111 2.91 -12.36 -7.50
C MET A 111 3.55 -13.40 -6.58
N ALA A 112 4.73 -13.90 -6.93
CA ALA A 112 5.49 -14.83 -6.11
C ALA A 112 5.98 -14.17 -4.79
N SER A 113 6.52 -12.95 -4.87
CA SER A 113 6.97 -12.19 -3.70
C SER A 113 5.85 -11.89 -2.71
N TYR A 114 4.63 -11.62 -3.20
CA TYR A 114 3.46 -11.37 -2.37
C TYR A 114 3.19 -12.53 -1.42
N TRP A 115 3.11 -13.76 -1.93
CA TRP A 115 2.86 -14.94 -1.09
C TRP A 115 4.02 -15.25 -0.16
N ARG A 116 5.26 -15.07 -0.61
CA ARG A 116 6.44 -15.22 0.25
C ARG A 116 6.42 -14.24 1.43
N LYS A 117 6.10 -12.97 1.18
CA LYS A 117 5.93 -11.96 2.23
C LYS A 117 4.78 -12.33 3.15
N ARG A 118 3.68 -12.82 2.59
CA ARG A 118 2.51 -13.24 3.35
C ARG A 118 2.84 -14.35 4.34
N VAL A 119 3.56 -15.39 3.90
CA VAL A 119 4.07 -16.46 4.77
C VAL A 119 5.06 -15.93 5.80
N LYS A 120 5.97 -15.02 5.41
CA LYS A 120 6.94 -14.41 6.32
C LYS A 120 6.29 -13.66 7.48
N TYR A 121 5.23 -12.88 7.21
CA TYR A 121 4.62 -12.01 8.22
C TYR A 121 3.48 -12.67 8.99
N LEU A 122 2.68 -13.52 8.37
CA LEU A 122 1.50 -14.14 9.00
C LEU A 122 1.76 -15.57 9.48
N GLY A 123 2.89 -16.16 9.11
CA GLY A 123 3.16 -17.58 9.30
C GLY A 123 2.39 -18.45 8.28
N ARG A 124 2.91 -19.66 8.05
CA ARG A 124 2.40 -20.56 7.00
C ARG A 124 0.96 -21.02 7.22
N GLU A 125 0.51 -21.08 8.47
CA GLU A 125 -0.85 -21.48 8.83
C GLU A 125 -1.90 -20.44 8.38
N LYS A 126 -1.65 -19.16 8.69
CA LYS A 126 -2.60 -18.06 8.41
C LYS A 126 -2.42 -17.44 7.04
N ALA A 127 -1.24 -17.58 6.43
CA ALA A 127 -0.89 -16.92 5.19
C ALA A 127 -1.82 -17.26 4.02
N PHE A 128 -2.55 -18.37 4.05
CA PHE A 128 -3.45 -18.78 2.96
C PHE A 128 -4.94 -18.54 3.23
N LEU A 129 -5.30 -18.07 4.42
CA LEU A 129 -6.68 -17.73 4.75
C LEU A 129 -7.09 -16.42 4.04
N PRO A 130 -8.38 -16.07 3.92
CA PRO A 130 -8.76 -14.73 3.47
C PRO A 130 -8.23 -13.65 4.43
N LEU A 131 -7.64 -12.55 3.91
CA LEU A 131 -7.24 -11.36 4.69
C LEU A 131 -8.45 -10.59 5.22
N THR A 132 -9.19 -11.23 6.11
CA THR A 132 -10.33 -10.66 6.81
C THR A 132 -9.98 -10.60 8.29
N ILE A 133 -10.52 -9.60 8.98
CA ILE A 133 -10.35 -9.39 10.42
C ILE A 133 -10.57 -10.69 11.21
N LYS A 134 -11.49 -11.56 10.78
CA LYS A 134 -11.85 -12.78 11.50
C LYS A 134 -10.88 -13.97 11.31
N ASN A 135 -10.12 -14.01 10.21
CA ASN A 135 -9.41 -15.23 9.82
C ASN A 135 -7.89 -15.09 9.90
N ALA A 136 -7.34 -13.95 9.46
CA ALA A 136 -5.89 -13.78 9.33
C ALA A 136 -5.24 -13.15 10.57
N PHE A 137 -6.03 -12.58 11.48
CA PHE A 137 -5.55 -11.80 12.61
C PHE A 137 -5.94 -12.44 13.94
N SER A 138 -5.06 -12.37 14.94
CA SER A 138 -5.37 -12.74 16.34
C SER A 138 -6.27 -11.69 17.00
N GLU A 139 -6.86 -12.01 18.15
CA GLU A 139 -7.71 -11.07 18.88
C GLU A 139 -6.96 -9.80 19.28
N GLU A 140 -5.67 -9.92 19.62
CA GLU A 140 -4.80 -8.79 19.93
C GLU A 140 -4.56 -7.92 18.70
N GLU A 141 -4.30 -8.51 17.53
CA GLU A 141 -4.11 -7.78 16.28
C GLU A 141 -5.40 -7.05 15.86
N ILE A 142 -6.56 -7.70 16.02
CA ILE A 142 -7.87 -7.08 15.80
C ILE A 142 -8.09 -5.93 16.78
N TYR A 143 -7.73 -6.10 18.05
CA TYR A 143 -7.83 -5.05 19.06
C TYR A 143 -6.98 -3.83 18.66
N VAL A 144 -5.73 -4.03 18.24
CA VAL A 144 -4.85 -2.96 17.75
C VAL A 144 -5.44 -2.24 16.54
N LEU A 145 -5.99 -2.97 15.58
CA LEU A 145 -6.68 -2.38 14.42
C LEU A 145 -7.89 -1.55 14.87
N LYS A 146 -8.67 -2.03 15.84
CA LYS A 146 -9.83 -1.33 16.41
C LYS A 146 -9.47 -0.10 17.24
N MET A 147 -8.26 -0.02 17.80
CA MET A 147 -7.80 1.17 18.52
C MET A 147 -7.69 2.41 17.61
N GLY A 148 -7.79 2.23 16.29
CA GLY A 148 -7.80 3.33 15.32
C GLY A 148 -6.42 3.89 15.06
N TYR A 149 -5.36 3.08 15.27
CA TYR A 149 -4.00 3.43 14.88
C TYR A 149 -3.93 3.76 13.38
N ALA A 150 -4.59 2.94 12.56
CA ALA A 150 -4.81 3.20 11.14
C ALA A 150 -6.31 3.30 10.87
N ARG A 151 -6.75 4.32 10.14
CA ARG A 151 -8.16 4.51 9.76
C ARG A 151 -8.28 4.80 8.28
N ILE A 152 -9.30 4.20 7.67
CA ILE A 152 -9.72 4.54 6.31
C ILE A 152 -10.67 5.74 6.42
N LEU A 153 -10.40 6.82 5.70
CA LEU A 153 -11.32 7.95 5.63
C LEU A 153 -12.53 7.62 4.75
N PRO A 154 -13.71 8.20 5.03
CA PRO A 154 -14.92 7.92 4.27
C PRO A 154 -14.86 8.45 2.84
N ASN A 155 -14.03 9.47 2.60
CA ASN A 155 -13.85 10.10 1.30
C ASN A 155 -12.55 9.60 0.66
N THR A 156 -12.58 9.48 -0.66
CA THR A 156 -11.38 9.32 -1.47
C THR A 156 -10.70 10.66 -1.69
N ASP A 157 -9.46 10.63 -2.13
CA ASP A 157 -8.84 11.84 -2.67
C ASP A 157 -9.41 12.23 -4.04
N LEU A 158 -8.84 13.28 -4.64
CA LEU A 158 -9.25 13.82 -5.95
C LEU A 158 -9.12 12.84 -7.11
N PHE A 159 -8.45 11.70 -6.91
CA PHE A 159 -8.21 10.66 -7.92
C PHE A 159 -8.97 9.36 -7.60
N GLY A 160 -9.89 9.40 -6.64
CA GLY A 160 -10.70 8.22 -6.27
C GLY A 160 -9.93 7.19 -5.44
N ARG A 161 -8.76 7.54 -4.89
CA ARG A 161 -7.95 6.60 -4.08
C ARG A 161 -8.39 6.65 -2.62
N THR A 162 -8.35 5.48 -1.96
CA THR A 162 -8.62 5.35 -0.53
C THR A 162 -7.56 6.07 0.30
N VAL A 163 -7.97 6.96 1.19
CA VAL A 163 -7.06 7.65 2.11
C VAL A 163 -6.96 6.87 3.43
N ILE A 164 -5.74 6.49 3.81
CA ILE A 164 -5.44 5.85 5.09
C ILE A 164 -4.65 6.84 5.94
N ILE A 165 -5.17 7.16 7.12
CA ILE A 165 -4.47 7.97 8.12
C ILE A 165 -3.88 7.09 9.22
N THR A 166 -2.69 7.43 9.70
CA THR A 166 -2.07 6.79 10.86
C THR A 166 -1.86 7.81 11.99
N GLU A 167 -2.29 7.46 13.19
CA GLU A 167 -2.22 8.35 14.37
C GLU A 167 -1.51 7.66 15.54
N PRO A 168 -0.16 7.70 15.60
CA PRO A 168 0.59 7.00 16.64
C PRO A 168 0.24 7.44 18.07
N GLY A 169 -0.08 8.72 18.26
CA GLY A 169 -0.43 9.29 19.58
C GLY A 169 -1.69 8.67 20.21
N ARG A 170 -2.56 8.04 19.41
CA ARG A 170 -3.81 7.44 19.90
C ARG A 170 -3.60 6.11 20.63
N VAL A 171 -2.50 5.42 20.35
CA VAL A 171 -2.15 4.13 20.98
C VAL A 171 -1.49 4.33 22.34
N MET A 172 -0.81 5.47 22.54
CA MET A 172 -0.05 5.75 23.77
C MET A 172 -0.93 5.98 25.00
N GLY A 173 -2.17 6.46 24.84
CA GLY A 173 -3.05 6.81 25.97
C GLY A 173 -3.59 5.65 26.81
N LYS A 174 -3.36 4.39 26.41
CA LYS A 174 -3.84 3.20 27.17
C LYS A 174 -2.74 2.29 27.72
N ILE A 175 -1.48 2.52 27.34
CA ILE A 175 -0.36 1.65 27.75
C ILE A 175 0.30 2.16 29.06
N TYR A 176 0.10 3.43 29.42
CA TYR A 176 0.70 4.05 30.61
C TYR A 176 -0.20 4.10 31.85
N ASP A 177 -1.38 3.47 31.82
CA ASP A 177 -2.30 3.40 32.97
C ASP A 177 -2.14 2.11 33.82
N ASN A 178 -1.04 1.37 33.64
CA ASN A 178 -0.67 0.21 34.46
C ASN A 178 0.63 0.45 35.25
#